data_AF-A0A7Y6A2Z2-F1
#
_entry.id   AF-A0A7Y6A2Z2-F1
#
_cell.length_a   1.000
_cell.length_b   1.000
_cell.length_c   1.000
_cell.angle_alpha   90.00
_cell.angle_beta   90.00
_cell.angle_gamma   90.00
#
_symmetry.space_group_name_H-M   'P 1'
#
loop_
_entity.id
_entity.type
_entity.pdbx_description
1 polymer ?
#
loop_
_entity_poly.entity_id
_entity_poly.type
_entity_poly.pdbx_seq_one_letter_code
_entity_poly.pdbx_strand_id
1 'polypeptide(L)'
;VLIQNITMLEVWNSVLAQIEALTGITSYAVIFTVAFAVAVSVPVGLLALASRIAASRNLDDTKLNFARFGYALIPLDVAAHLAHNLFHLLAEGGSVYYTVGALVGVGGTGGDPALMSTGAIQVLQFALLALGVAGSLYTARRIAHRRYRTASRRRSTLIPYVAIIVLLGAINVWMFLLPMAHRM
;
A
#
# COMPACT_ATOMS: atom_id res chain seq x y z
N VAL A 1 1.76 0.61 2.75
CA VAL A 1 1.52 1.86 1.99
C VAL A 1 0.08 2.37 1.99
N LEU A 2 -0.97 1.52 2.00
CA LEU A 2 -2.35 2.02 2.02
C LEU A 2 -2.60 3.06 3.12
N ILE A 3 -2.15 2.78 4.34
CA ILE A 3 -2.29 3.71 5.46
C ILE A 3 -1.45 4.96 5.23
N GLN A 4 -0.21 4.81 4.75
CA GLN A 4 0.67 5.93 4.38
C GLN A 4 0.00 6.85 3.34
N ASN A 5 -0.67 6.28 2.34
CA ASN A 5 -1.45 7.06 1.38
C ASN A 5 -2.66 7.71 2.07
N ILE A 6 -3.44 6.99 2.88
CA ILE A 6 -4.67 7.52 3.52
C ILE A 6 -4.33 8.71 4.42
N THR A 7 -3.26 8.63 5.21
CA THR A 7 -2.85 9.69 6.13
C THR A 7 -2.47 11.00 5.42
N MET A 8 -2.21 10.93 4.11
CA MET A 8 -1.88 12.05 3.24
C MET A 8 -3.10 12.57 2.45
N LEU A 9 -4.31 12.07 2.72
CA LEU A 9 -5.55 12.53 2.11
C LEU A 9 -6.35 13.40 3.08
N GLU A 10 -7.15 14.32 2.54
CA GLU A 10 -8.01 15.21 3.35
C GLU A 10 -8.99 14.44 4.24
N VAL A 11 -9.49 13.29 3.75
CA VAL A 11 -10.41 12.42 4.49
C VAL A 11 -9.84 11.94 5.83
N TRP A 12 -8.52 11.89 5.97
CA TRP A 12 -7.88 11.48 7.23
C TRP A 12 -8.23 12.42 8.38
N ASN A 13 -8.18 13.73 8.15
CA ASN A 13 -8.51 14.71 9.20
C ASN A 13 -9.97 14.58 9.64
N SER A 14 -10.88 14.32 8.69
CA SER A 14 -12.29 14.04 8.99
C SER A 14 -12.47 12.79 9.85
N VAL A 15 -11.71 11.72 9.58
CA VAL A 15 -11.74 10.50 10.39
C VAL A 15 -11.26 10.77 11.82
N LEU A 16 -10.16 11.53 11.98
CA LEU A 16 -9.65 11.87 13.32
C LEU A 16 -10.66 12.72 14.11
N ALA A 17 -11.27 13.71 13.47
CA ALA A 17 -12.30 14.55 14.10
C ALA A 17 -13.56 13.76 14.50
N GLN A 18 -13.96 12.76 13.70
CA GLN A 18 -15.06 11.87 14.07
C GLN A 18 -14.74 11.00 15.28
N ILE A 19 -13.51 10.47 15.37
CA ILE A 19 -13.09 9.69 16.54
C ILE A 19 -13.09 10.57 17.79
N GLU A 20 -12.56 11.79 17.69
CA GLU A 20 -12.61 12.78 18.79
C GLU A 20 -14.06 13.02 19.23
N ALA A 21 -14.97 13.31 18.29
CA ALA A 21 -16.38 13.59 18.59
C ALA A 21 -17.13 12.39 19.21
N LEU A 22 -16.84 11.16 18.77
CA LEU A 22 -17.51 9.95 19.26
C LEU A 22 -16.96 9.45 20.59
N THR A 23 -15.67 9.64 20.86
CA THR A 23 -14.99 9.06 22.03
C THR A 23 -14.74 10.07 23.14
N GLY A 24 -14.77 11.38 22.84
CA GLY A 24 -14.35 12.45 23.75
C GLY A 24 -12.84 12.48 24.02
N ILE A 25 -12.04 11.64 23.34
CA ILE A 25 -10.58 11.64 23.44
C ILE A 25 -10.04 12.86 22.70
N THR A 26 -9.25 13.70 23.36
CA THR A 26 -8.63 14.90 22.76
C THR A 26 -7.14 14.72 22.43
N SER A 27 -6.53 13.59 22.83
CA SER A 27 -5.13 13.31 22.55
C SER A 27 -4.94 12.82 21.12
N TYR A 28 -4.32 13.64 20.27
CA TYR A 28 -3.99 13.29 18.88
C TYR A 28 -3.26 11.94 18.77
N ALA A 29 -2.26 11.69 19.62
CA ALA A 29 -1.47 10.44 19.56
C ALA A 29 -2.33 9.20 19.79
N VAL A 30 -3.29 9.28 20.71
CA VAL A 30 -4.22 8.18 20.99
C VAL A 30 -5.21 8.00 19.84
N ILE A 31 -5.82 9.08 19.35
CA ILE A 31 -6.73 9.04 18.20
C ILE A 31 -6.03 8.42 16.98
N PHE A 32 -4.83 8.91 16.67
CA PHE A 32 -4.02 8.40 15.57
C PHE A 32 -3.73 6.91 15.73
N THR A 33 -3.34 6.47 16.93
CA THR A 33 -3.05 5.06 17.20
C THR A 33 -4.27 4.17 17.00
N VAL A 34 -5.45 4.61 17.45
CA VAL A 34 -6.71 3.89 17.24
C VAL A 34 -7.06 3.82 15.76
N ALA A 35 -7.03 4.95 15.05
CA ALA A 35 -7.31 5.01 13.61
C ALA A 35 -6.33 4.13 12.81
N PHE A 36 -5.05 4.20 13.15
CA PHE A 36 -4.00 3.40 12.53
C PHE A 36 -4.20 1.90 12.78
N ALA A 37 -4.47 1.49 14.02
CA ALA A 37 -4.69 0.10 14.38
C ALA A 37 -5.89 -0.49 13.62
N VAL A 38 -6.99 0.26 13.50
CA VAL A 38 -8.16 -0.12 12.69
C VAL A 38 -7.76 -0.26 11.22
N ALA A 39 -7.06 0.73 10.67
CA ALA A 39 -6.64 0.72 9.27
C ALA A 39 -5.69 -0.45 8.93
N VAL A 40 -4.75 -0.83 9.81
CA VAL A 40 -3.88 -2.02 9.66
C VAL A 40 -4.69 -3.31 9.74
N SER A 41 -5.71 -3.34 10.59
CA SER A 41 -6.51 -4.55 10.79
C SER A 41 -7.31 -4.94 9.55
N VAL A 42 -7.65 -3.99 8.67
CA VAL A 42 -8.41 -4.26 7.42
C VAL A 42 -7.66 -5.21 6.47
N PRO A 43 -6.44 -4.92 5.97
CA PRO A 43 -5.73 -5.84 5.08
C PRO A 43 -5.38 -7.16 5.75
N VAL A 44 -5.08 -7.16 7.06
CA VAL A 44 -4.85 -8.39 7.85
C VAL A 44 -6.12 -9.25 7.89
N GLY A 45 -7.27 -8.63 8.15
CA GLY A 45 -8.58 -9.29 8.15
C GLY A 45 -8.96 -9.85 6.79
N LEU A 46 -8.69 -9.12 5.70
CA LEU A 46 -8.90 -9.60 4.33
C LEU A 46 -8.07 -10.84 4.03
N LEU A 47 -6.79 -10.87 4.43
CA LEU A 47 -5.93 -12.04 4.27
C LEU A 47 -6.43 -13.23 5.13
N ALA A 48 -6.85 -12.98 6.37
CA ALA A 48 -7.42 -14.01 7.25
C ALA A 48 -8.71 -14.60 6.68
N LEU A 49 -9.58 -13.76 6.12
CA LEU A 49 -10.81 -14.18 5.44
C LEU A 49 -10.50 -15.02 4.20
N ALA A 50 -9.59 -14.55 3.34
CA ALA A 50 -9.14 -15.30 2.17
C ALA A 50 -8.57 -16.67 2.57
N SER A 51 -7.81 -16.71 3.66
CA SER A 51 -7.22 -17.94 4.21
C SER A 51 -8.28 -18.90 4.75
N ARG A 52 -9.32 -18.39 5.42
CA ARG A 52 -10.44 -19.19 5.91
C ARG A 52 -11.28 -19.77 4.77
N ILE A 53 -11.52 -18.97 3.73
CA ILE A 53 -12.23 -19.40 2.51
C ILE A 53 -11.41 -20.46 1.76
N ALA A 54 -10.09 -20.33 1.71
CA ALA A 54 -9.21 -21.31 1.09
C ALA A 54 -9.15 -22.63 1.88
N ALA A 55 -9.11 -22.55 3.21
CA ALA A 55 -9.00 -23.71 4.10
C ALA A 55 -10.18 -24.69 3.96
N SER A 56 -11.40 -24.20 3.68
CA SER A 56 -12.55 -25.07 3.43
C SER A 56 -12.49 -25.81 2.09
N ARG A 57 -11.52 -25.48 1.23
CA ARG A 57 -11.41 -25.99 -0.14
C ARG A 57 -10.03 -26.59 -0.45
N ASN A 58 -9.13 -26.65 0.53
CA ASN A 58 -7.79 -27.20 0.37
C ASN A 58 -7.40 -28.10 1.56
N LEU A 59 -6.12 -28.49 1.63
CA LEU A 59 -5.62 -29.45 2.63
C LEU A 59 -4.98 -28.79 3.85
N ASP A 60 -4.90 -27.46 3.88
CA ASP A 60 -4.23 -26.70 4.93
C ASP A 60 -5.26 -25.96 5.78
N ASP A 61 -4.96 -25.76 7.06
CA ASP A 61 -5.82 -24.97 7.94
C ASP A 61 -5.72 -23.47 7.64
N THR A 62 -6.53 -22.66 8.33
CA THR A 62 -6.55 -21.20 8.11
C THR A 62 -5.21 -20.54 8.46
N LYS A 63 -4.54 -20.98 9.55
CA LYS A 63 -3.28 -20.37 10.01
C LYS A 63 -2.15 -20.61 9.03
N LEU A 64 -2.07 -21.82 8.48
CA LEU A 64 -1.05 -22.22 7.54
C LEU A 64 -1.27 -21.59 6.16
N ASN A 65 -2.52 -21.47 5.74
CA ASN A 65 -2.91 -20.67 4.57
C ASN A 65 -2.49 -19.20 4.74
N PHE A 66 -2.80 -18.59 5.88
CA PHE A 66 -2.43 -17.20 6.21
C PHE A 66 -0.92 -16.99 6.16
N ALA A 67 -0.16 -17.83 6.88
CA ALA A 67 1.29 -17.72 6.96
C ALA A 67 1.97 -17.87 5.59
N ARG A 68 1.47 -18.77 4.73
CA ARG A 68 2.06 -19.03 3.41
C ARG A 68 1.69 -17.97 2.39
N PHE A 69 0.41 -17.63 2.28
CA PHE A 69 -0.06 -16.69 1.26
C PHE A 69 0.11 -15.23 1.68
N GLY A 70 0.42 -14.94 2.95
CA GLY A 70 0.94 -13.63 3.35
C GLY A 70 2.18 -13.22 2.54
N TYR A 71 3.08 -14.17 2.24
CA TYR A 71 4.24 -13.90 1.37
C TYR A 71 3.85 -13.48 -0.05
N ALA A 72 2.66 -13.86 -0.53
CA ALA A 72 2.20 -13.45 -1.85
C ALA A 72 1.82 -11.97 -1.93
N LEU A 73 1.62 -11.28 -0.80
CA LEU A 73 1.32 -9.84 -0.78
C LEU A 73 2.58 -8.95 -0.74
N ILE A 74 3.74 -9.51 -0.40
CA ILE A 74 4.99 -8.75 -0.26
C ILE A 74 5.36 -8.00 -1.54
N PRO A 75 5.32 -8.59 -2.76
CA PRO A 75 5.70 -7.87 -3.97
C PRO A 75 4.83 -6.64 -4.24
N LEU A 76 3.51 -6.76 -4.00
CA LEU A 76 2.58 -5.65 -4.15
C LEU A 76 2.85 -4.56 -3.11
N ASP A 77 3.04 -4.94 -1.84
CA ASP A 77 3.29 -3.96 -0.78
C ASP A 77 4.61 -3.20 -1.01
N VAL A 78 5.70 -3.89 -1.34
CA VAL A 78 6.98 -3.25 -1.68
C VAL A 78 6.83 -2.34 -2.88
N ALA A 79 6.24 -2.82 -3.97
CA ALA A 79 6.07 -2.02 -5.19
C ALA A 79 5.22 -0.77 -4.96
N ALA A 80 4.15 -0.88 -4.18
CA ALA A 80 3.30 0.24 -3.88
C ALA A 80 3.98 1.24 -2.92
N HIS A 81 4.79 0.79 -1.95
CA HIS A 81 5.66 1.71 -1.18
C HIS A 81 6.67 2.42 -2.08
N LEU A 82 7.34 1.70 -2.99
CA LEU A 82 8.27 2.31 -3.93
C LEU A 82 7.57 3.35 -4.80
N ALA A 83 6.40 3.03 -5.35
CA ALA A 83 5.60 3.97 -6.14
C ALA A 83 5.21 5.22 -5.33
N HIS A 84 4.76 5.07 -4.08
CA HIS A 84 4.46 6.22 -3.23
C HIS A 84 5.70 7.10 -3.01
N ASN A 85 6.80 6.50 -2.58
CA ASN A 85 8.02 7.26 -2.27
C ASN A 85 8.71 7.83 -3.52
N LEU A 86 8.44 7.25 -4.70
CA LEU A 86 8.94 7.79 -5.97
C LEU A 86 8.40 9.20 -6.23
N PHE A 87 7.17 9.50 -5.80
CA PHE A 87 6.64 10.85 -5.89
C PHE A 87 7.43 11.82 -5.01
N HIS A 88 7.64 11.52 -3.73
CA HIS A 88 8.46 12.37 -2.86
C HIS A 88 9.87 12.54 -3.42
N LEU A 89 10.48 11.45 -3.89
CA LEU A 89 11.83 11.49 -4.45
C LEU A 89 11.92 12.38 -5.70
N LEU A 90 10.96 12.30 -6.62
CA LEU A 90 11.06 12.96 -7.92
C LEU A 90 10.31 14.29 -8.03
N ALA A 91 9.25 14.49 -7.26
CA ALA A 91 8.51 15.75 -7.19
C ALA A 91 9.15 16.72 -6.18
N GLU A 92 9.86 16.21 -5.17
CA GLU A 92 10.41 17.04 -4.09
C GLU A 92 11.94 16.97 -4.01
N GLY A 93 12.61 16.09 -4.76
CA GLY A 93 14.04 15.82 -4.64
C GLY A 93 14.96 17.03 -4.89
N GLY A 94 14.54 17.99 -5.72
CA GLY A 94 15.26 19.24 -5.95
C GLY A 94 15.37 20.10 -4.67
N SER A 95 14.44 19.96 -3.72
CA SER A 95 14.49 20.67 -2.44
C SER A 95 15.77 20.36 -1.65
N VAL A 96 16.27 19.12 -1.74
CA VAL A 96 17.54 18.72 -1.09
C VAL A 96 18.69 19.50 -1.69
N TYR A 97 18.75 19.61 -3.02
CA TYR A 97 19.79 20.35 -3.71
C TYR A 97 19.77 21.84 -3.33
N TYR A 98 18.61 22.49 -3.37
CA TYR A 98 18.51 23.92 -3.03
C TYR A 98 18.78 24.20 -1.55
N THR A 99 18.35 23.31 -0.66
CA THR A 99 18.59 23.45 0.79
C THR A 99 20.08 23.31 1.11
N VAL A 100 20.73 22.26 0.58
CA VAL A 100 22.17 22.06 0.80
C VAL A 100 22.98 23.16 0.14
N GLY A 101 22.61 23.58 -1.07
CA GLY A 101 23.25 24.68 -1.77
C GLY A 101 23.20 25.99 -0.98
N ALA A 102 22.02 26.34 -0.45
CA ALA A 102 21.84 27.52 0.38
C ALA A 102 22.72 27.50 1.65
N LEU A 103 22.91 26.33 2.27
CA LEU A 103 23.75 26.18 3.47
C LEU A 103 25.24 26.50 3.20
N VAL A 104 25.74 26.21 2.01
CA VAL A 104 27.15 26.42 1.63
C VAL A 104 27.37 27.68 0.78
N GLY A 105 26.35 28.52 0.62
CA GLY A 105 26.40 29.74 -0.19
C GLY A 105 26.47 29.48 -1.70
N VAL A 106 26.12 28.27 -2.16
CA VAL A 106 26.15 27.86 -3.57
C VAL A 106 24.73 27.55 -4.04
N GLY A 107 24.13 28.46 -4.80
CA GLY A 107 22.80 28.27 -5.40
C GLY A 107 21.73 29.19 -4.80
N GLY A 108 20.81 29.64 -5.66
CA GLY A 108 19.70 30.51 -5.24
C GLY A 108 18.72 29.77 -4.33
N THR A 109 18.16 30.50 -3.38
CA THR A 109 17.05 30.01 -2.54
C THR A 109 15.77 29.91 -3.37
N GLY A 110 15.15 28.72 -3.42
CA GLY A 110 13.77 28.57 -3.92
C GLY A 110 13.60 28.24 -5.41
N GLY A 111 14.38 27.31 -5.96
CA GLY A 111 14.09 26.72 -7.26
C GLY A 111 13.00 25.64 -7.22
N ASP A 112 12.58 25.16 -8.39
CA ASP A 112 11.55 24.13 -8.54
C ASP A 112 12.02 22.80 -7.90
N PRO A 113 11.34 22.29 -6.86
CA PRO A 113 11.74 21.04 -6.22
C PRO A 113 11.53 19.80 -7.12
N ALA A 114 10.77 19.91 -8.22
CA ALA A 114 10.49 18.79 -9.10
C ALA A 114 11.68 18.45 -10.01
N LEU A 115 12.12 17.19 -9.95
CA LEU A 115 13.11 16.58 -10.86
C LEU A 115 12.45 16.00 -12.12
N MET A 116 11.16 15.67 -12.05
CA MET A 116 10.37 15.15 -13.17
C MET A 116 8.95 15.71 -13.15
N SER A 117 8.29 15.72 -14.31
CA SER A 117 6.88 16.11 -14.39
C SER A 117 5.97 15.10 -13.69
N THR A 118 4.85 15.58 -13.14
CA THR A 118 3.84 14.75 -12.48
C THR A 118 3.37 13.59 -13.36
N GLY A 119 3.19 13.83 -14.66
CA GLY A 119 2.78 12.79 -15.61
C GLY A 119 3.83 11.68 -15.75
N ALA A 120 5.11 12.02 -15.82
CA ALA A 120 6.19 11.03 -15.90
C ALA A 120 6.30 10.21 -14.60
N ILE A 121 6.19 10.87 -13.44
CA ILE A 121 6.17 10.21 -12.13
C ILE A 121 5.00 9.22 -12.07
N GLN A 122 3.80 9.63 -12.47
CA GLN A 122 2.60 8.78 -12.42
C GLN A 122 2.73 7.53 -13.31
N VAL A 123 3.33 7.65 -14.50
CA VAL A 123 3.64 6.49 -15.35
C VAL A 123 4.55 5.50 -14.62
N LEU A 124 5.61 5.98 -13.95
CA LEU A 124 6.52 5.12 -13.19
C LEU A 124 5.82 4.48 -11.98
N GLN A 125 4.97 5.21 -11.27
CA GLN A 125 4.17 4.68 -10.16
C GLN A 125 3.28 3.52 -10.60
N PHE A 126 2.56 3.68 -11.71
CA PHE A 126 1.70 2.63 -12.23
C PHE A 126 2.49 1.45 -12.82
N ALA A 127 3.64 1.70 -13.45
CA ALA A 127 4.52 0.62 -13.89
C ALA A 127 5.02 -0.23 -12.72
N LEU A 128 5.49 0.41 -11.64
CA LEU A 128 5.90 -0.28 -10.42
C LEU A 128 4.73 -1.06 -9.81
N LEU A 129 3.55 -0.44 -9.69
CA LEU A 129 2.37 -1.09 -9.13
C LEU A 129 1.95 -2.31 -9.97
N ALA A 130 1.96 -2.21 -11.29
CA ALA A 130 1.68 -3.33 -12.19
C ALA A 130 2.67 -4.49 -12.00
N LEU A 131 3.97 -4.18 -11.85
CA LEU A 131 5.00 -5.18 -11.51
C LEU A 131 4.73 -5.83 -10.15
N GLY A 132 4.30 -5.06 -9.15
CA GLY A 132 3.91 -5.56 -7.82
C GLY A 132 2.72 -6.51 -7.86
N VAL A 133 1.67 -6.16 -8.62
CA VAL A 133 0.51 -7.03 -8.84
C VAL A 133 0.95 -8.31 -9.55
N ALA A 134 1.69 -8.20 -10.65
CA ALA A 134 2.19 -9.36 -11.41
C ALA A 134 3.06 -10.28 -10.54
N GLY A 135 3.98 -9.72 -9.76
CA GLY A 135 4.85 -10.46 -8.83
C GLY A 135 4.05 -11.17 -7.72
N SER A 136 3.00 -10.53 -7.22
CA SER A 136 2.11 -11.10 -6.20
C SER A 136 1.27 -12.26 -6.75
N LEU A 137 0.69 -12.07 -7.93
CA LEU A 137 -0.04 -13.13 -8.64
C LEU A 137 0.87 -14.31 -8.98
N TYR A 138 2.09 -14.04 -9.44
CA TYR A 138 3.11 -15.06 -9.68
C TYR A 138 3.43 -15.83 -8.41
N THR A 139 3.67 -15.13 -7.29
CA THR A 139 4.00 -15.75 -6.01
C THR A 139 2.86 -16.61 -5.47
N ALA A 140 1.62 -16.12 -5.51
CA ALA A 140 0.43 -16.89 -5.14
C ALA A 140 0.32 -18.17 -6.00
N ARG A 141 0.45 -18.02 -7.33
CA ARG A 141 0.43 -19.15 -8.28
C ARG A 141 1.52 -20.16 -7.95
N ARG A 142 2.74 -19.68 -7.70
CA ARG A 142 3.93 -20.50 -7.39
C ARG A 142 3.72 -21.34 -6.14
N ILE A 143 3.18 -20.75 -5.07
CA ILE A 143 2.87 -21.41 -3.80
C ILE A 143 1.81 -22.49 -4.02
N ALA A 144 0.68 -22.14 -4.64
CA ALA A 144 -0.43 -23.08 -4.87
C ALA A 144 -0.02 -24.28 -5.76
N HIS A 145 0.77 -24.04 -6.82
CA HIS A 145 1.18 -25.09 -7.76
C HIS A 145 2.19 -26.06 -7.15
N ARG A 146 3.07 -25.60 -6.27
CA ARG A 146 3.99 -26.46 -5.50
C ARG A 146 3.24 -27.35 -4.52
N ARG A 147 2.17 -26.83 -3.92
CA ARG A 147 1.49 -27.47 -2.79
C ARG A 147 0.39 -28.44 -3.20
N TYR A 148 -0.44 -28.06 -4.17
CA TYR A 148 -1.62 -28.85 -4.55
C TYR A 148 -1.42 -29.48 -5.92
N ARG A 149 -1.77 -30.77 -6.05
CA ARG A 149 -1.62 -31.53 -7.30
C ARG A 149 -2.81 -31.34 -8.25
N THR A 150 -4.03 -31.26 -7.72
CA THR A 150 -5.24 -31.16 -8.54
C THR A 150 -5.54 -29.71 -8.96
N ALA A 151 -5.95 -29.53 -10.21
CA ALA A 151 -6.31 -28.22 -10.75
C ALA A 151 -7.45 -27.55 -9.96
N SER A 152 -8.46 -28.33 -9.54
CA SER A 152 -9.57 -27.86 -8.73
C SER A 152 -9.09 -27.21 -7.42
N ARG A 153 -8.20 -27.87 -6.66
CA ARG A 153 -7.65 -27.33 -5.40
C ARG A 153 -6.77 -26.11 -5.60
N ARG A 154 -5.97 -26.09 -6.68
CA ARG A 154 -5.18 -24.91 -7.05
C ARG A 154 -6.08 -23.71 -7.28
N ARG A 155 -7.12 -23.89 -8.10
CA ARG A 155 -8.07 -22.82 -8.44
C ARG A 155 -8.86 -22.35 -7.22
N SER A 156 -9.42 -23.28 -6.43
CA SER A 156 -10.19 -22.94 -5.24
C SER A 156 -9.37 -22.21 -4.17
N THR A 157 -8.06 -22.50 -4.10
CA THR A 157 -7.13 -21.78 -3.22
C THR A 157 -6.73 -20.42 -3.80
N LEU A 158 -6.46 -20.33 -5.10
CA LEU A 158 -5.96 -19.10 -5.72
C LEU A 158 -7.00 -17.99 -5.78
N ILE A 159 -8.26 -18.31 -6.10
CA ILE A 159 -9.33 -17.32 -6.27
C ILE A 159 -9.40 -16.30 -5.11
N PRO A 160 -9.49 -16.69 -3.82
CA PRO A 160 -9.58 -15.72 -2.74
C PRO A 160 -8.34 -14.83 -2.63
N TYR A 161 -7.13 -15.36 -2.88
CA TYR A 161 -5.90 -14.55 -2.83
C TYR A 161 -5.74 -13.62 -4.04
N VAL A 162 -6.11 -14.08 -5.23
CA VAL A 162 -6.13 -13.23 -6.44
C VAL A 162 -7.12 -12.09 -6.25
N ALA A 163 -8.29 -12.36 -5.68
CA ALA A 163 -9.29 -11.34 -5.40
C ALA A 163 -8.74 -10.24 -4.49
N ILE A 164 -8.07 -10.58 -3.38
CA ILE A 164 -7.47 -9.56 -2.50
C ILE A 164 -6.31 -8.83 -3.17
N ILE A 165 -5.46 -9.51 -3.97
CA ILE A 165 -4.34 -8.87 -4.68
C ILE A 165 -4.87 -7.82 -5.66
N VAL A 166 -5.90 -8.18 -6.44
CA VAL A 166 -6.53 -7.27 -7.41
C VAL A 166 -7.24 -6.12 -6.68
N LEU A 167 -7.98 -6.41 -5.61
CA LEU A 167 -8.65 -5.39 -4.81
C LEU A 167 -7.64 -4.38 -4.23
N LEU A 168 -6.60 -4.86 -3.56
CA LEU A 168 -5.56 -4.00 -2.97
C LEU A 168 -4.79 -3.23 -4.06
N GLY A 169 -4.51 -3.85 -5.20
CA GLY A 169 -3.94 -3.17 -6.36
C GLY A 169 -4.83 -2.04 -6.88
N ALA A 170 -6.12 -2.30 -7.05
CA ALA A 170 -7.09 -1.31 -7.51
C ALA A 170 -7.26 -0.15 -6.51
N ILE A 171 -7.27 -0.45 -5.20
CA ILE A 171 -7.26 0.59 -4.16
C ILE A 171 -6.01 1.47 -4.30
N ASN A 172 -4.82 0.89 -4.48
CA ASN A 172 -3.60 1.68 -4.69
C ASN A 172 -3.67 2.55 -5.95
N VAL A 173 -4.21 2.03 -7.06
CA VAL A 173 -4.45 2.85 -8.27
C VAL A 173 -5.34 4.03 -7.93
N TRP A 174 -6.50 3.78 -7.30
CA TRP A 174 -7.44 4.83 -6.94
C TRP A 174 -6.77 5.89 -6.04
N MET A 175 -5.99 5.47 -5.04
CA MET A 175 -5.30 6.39 -4.16
C MET A 175 -4.24 7.24 -4.87
N PHE A 176 -3.51 6.69 -5.84
CA PHE A 176 -2.54 7.45 -6.64
C PHE A 176 -3.18 8.43 -7.64
N LEU A 177 -4.50 8.34 -7.86
CA LEU A 177 -5.25 9.33 -8.62
C LEU A 177 -5.75 10.49 -7.74
N LEU A 178 -5.72 10.33 -6.42
CA LEU A 178 -6.12 11.38 -5.49
C LEU A 178 -4.95 12.35 -5.27
N PRO A 179 -5.22 13.66 -5.15
CA PRO A 179 -4.19 14.62 -4.80
C PRO A 179 -3.65 14.30 -3.40
N MET A 180 -2.32 14.22 -3.29
CA MET A 180 -1.68 14.14 -1.99
C MET A 180 -1.73 15.52 -1.34
N ALA A 181 -2.22 15.59 -0.11
CA ALA A 181 -2.12 16.80 0.68
C ALA A 181 -0.64 17.00 1.04
N HIS A 182 0.03 17.85 0.27
CA HIS A 182 1.38 18.29 0.59
C HIS A 182 1.32 19.10 1.88
N ARG A 183 2.04 18.65 2.90
CA ARG A 183 2.31 19.45 4.09
C ARG A 183 3.63 20.16 3.85
N MET A 184 3.55 21.31 3.21
CA MET A 184 4.66 22.25 3.03
C MET A 184 4.40 23.43 3.94
#